data_AF-A0A956LYU6-F1
#
_entry.id   AF-A0A956LYU6-F1
#
_cell.length_a   1.000
_cell.length_b   1.000
_cell.length_c   1.000
_cell.angle_alpha   90.00
_cell.angle_beta   90.00
_cell.angle_gamma   90.00
#
_symmetry.space_group_name_H-M   'P 1'
#
loop_
_entity.id
_entity.type
_entity.pdbx_description
1 polymer ?
#
loop_
_entity_poly.entity_id
_entity_poly.type
_entity_poly.pdbx_seq_one_letter_code
_entity_poly.pdbx_strand_id
1 'polypeptide(L)'
;LRGGVCSADGKTVVLDAVSDVFVIGLDGRAPVPVHPPSHVTAIAISADGSWLALAREPEPGSAIVEMVQPGLPATLTSRILGSSVRALCFAEGAP
;
A
#
# COMPACT_ATOMS: atom_id res chain seq x y z
N LEU A 1 8.32 -7.11 10.71
CA LEU A 1 8.22 -6.97 9.24
C LEU A 1 7.56 -8.24 8.74
N ARG A 2 6.35 -8.18 8.18
CA ARG A 2 5.71 -9.33 7.54
C ARG A 2 6.04 -9.38 6.04
N GLY A 3 6.50 -8.28 5.47
CA GLY A 3 7.02 -8.16 4.12
C GLY A 3 7.41 -6.73 3.75
N GLY A 4 7.74 -6.54 2.48
CA GLY A 4 7.97 -5.22 1.90
C GLY A 4 7.92 -5.26 0.38
N VAL A 5 7.65 -4.11 -0.22
CA VAL A 5 7.63 -3.90 -1.67
C VAL A 5 8.49 -2.69 -2.03
N CYS A 6 9.08 -2.68 -3.22
CA CYS A 6 9.85 -1.56 -3.73
C CYS A 6 9.21 -0.96 -4.99
N SER A 7 9.36 0.35 -5.17
CA SER A 7 9.05 1.01 -6.43
C SER A 7 10.03 0.54 -7.52
N ALA A 8 9.56 0.49 -8.76
CA ALA A 8 10.36 0.03 -9.90
C ALA A 8 11.56 0.96 -10.17
N ASP A 9 11.42 2.25 -9.88
CA ASP A 9 12.50 3.23 -9.98
C ASP A 9 13.58 3.09 -8.88
N GLY A 10 13.37 2.17 -7.92
CA GLY A 10 14.30 1.87 -6.85
C GLY A 10 14.47 2.99 -5.82
N LYS A 11 13.58 4.00 -5.79
CA LYS A 11 13.69 5.13 -4.85
C LYS A 11 12.86 4.97 -3.60
N THR A 12 11.85 4.11 -3.61
CA THR A 12 10.91 3.95 -2.50
C THR A 12 10.78 2.49 -2.09
N VAL A 13 10.77 2.25 -0.79
CA VAL A 13 10.46 0.95 -0.19
C VAL A 13 9.29 1.12 0.76
N VAL A 14 8.36 0.18 0.73
CA VAL A 14 7.24 0.12 1.66
C VAL A 14 7.44 -1.09 2.55
N LEU A 15 7.39 -0.88 3.86
CA LEU A 15 7.49 -1.93 4.85
C LEU A 15 6.15 -2.09 5.56
N ASP A 16 5.67 -3.32 5.67
CA ASP A 16 4.55 -3.59 6.56
C ASP A 16 5.06 -3.88 7.99
N ALA A 17 4.53 -3.10 8.92
CA ALA A 17 4.60 -3.40 10.34
C ALA A 17 3.27 -4.02 10.77
N VAL A 18 3.21 -4.48 12.02
CA VAL A 18 2.04 -5.20 12.54
C VAL A 18 0.77 -4.34 12.46
N SER A 19 0.90 -3.02 12.65
CA SER A 19 -0.22 -2.08 12.68
C SER A 19 -0.09 -0.95 11.66
N ASP A 20 1.11 -0.71 11.13
CA ASP A 20 1.41 0.44 10.29
C ASP A 20 2.10 0.03 9.01
N VAL A 21 1.96 0.87 7.98
CA VAL A 21 2.71 0.76 6.75
C VAL A 21 3.68 1.93 6.67
N PHE A 22 4.98 1.65 6.54
CA PHE A 22 6.00 2.69 6.44
C PHE A 22 6.45 2.84 5.00
N VAL A 23 6.37 4.07 4.48
CA VAL A 23 6.91 4.43 3.18
C VAL A 23 8.25 5.11 3.39
N ILE A 24 9.29 4.53 2.84
CA ILE A 24 10.67 4.95 3.04
C ILE A 24 11.22 5.40 1.69
N GLY A 25 11.44 6.71 1.57
CA GLY A 25 12.27 7.25 0.50
C GLY A 25 13.74 6.93 0.77
N LEU A 26 14.43 6.39 -0.23
CA LEU A 26 15.87 6.12 -0.16
C LEU A 26 16.73 7.37 -0.44
N ASP A 27 16.09 8.53 -0.54
CA ASP A 27 16.71 9.86 -0.66
C ASP A 27 17.14 10.46 0.70
N GLY A 28 17.01 9.70 1.78
CA GLY A 28 17.37 10.11 3.14
C GLY A 28 16.31 10.96 3.85
N ARG A 29 15.13 11.13 3.26
CA ARG A 29 13.99 11.74 3.95
C ARG A 29 13.45 10.83 5.05
N ALA A 30 12.77 11.44 6.03
CA ALA A 30 12.12 10.70 7.09
C ALA A 30 11.04 9.76 6.51
N PRO A 31 10.89 8.53 7.05
CA PRO A 31 9.80 7.64 6.68
C PRO A 31 8.44 8.29 6.89
N VAL A 32 7.51 8.03 5.97
CA VAL A 32 6.12 8.48 6.06
C VAL A 32 5.26 7.32 6.56
N PRO A 33 4.65 7.42 7.76
CA PRO A 33 3.74 6.39 8.24
C PRO A 33 2.38 6.52 7.53
N VAL A 34 1.82 5.37 7.19
CA VAL A 34 0.43 5.20 6.76
C VAL A 34 -0.25 4.32 7.81
N HIS A 35 -1.35 4.83 8.37
CA HIS A 35 -2.08 4.20 9.47
C HIS A 35 -3.38 3.59 8.95
N PRO A 36 -3.35 2.34 8.44
CA PRO A 36 -4.57 1.69 7.97
C PRO A 36 -5.52 1.41 9.14
N PRO A 37 -6.84 1.57 8.94
CA PRO A 37 -7.83 1.40 10.02
C PRO A 37 -8.04 -0.07 10.42
N SER A 38 -7.53 -1.03 9.65
CA SER A 38 -7.67 -2.46 9.89
C SER A 38 -6.49 -3.24 9.31
N HIS A 39 -6.47 -4.56 9.53
CA HIS A 39 -5.36 -5.41 9.13
C HIS A 39 -5.12 -5.38 7.60
N VAL A 40 -3.90 -4.99 7.19
CA VAL A 40 -3.48 -5.01 5.78
C VAL A 40 -3.02 -6.42 5.40
N THR A 41 -3.56 -6.92 4.28
CA THR A 41 -3.30 -8.27 3.77
C THR A 41 -2.49 -8.29 2.47
N ALA A 42 -2.47 -7.18 1.73
CA ALA A 42 -1.66 -7.01 0.52
C ALA A 42 -1.33 -5.53 0.30
N ILE A 43 -0.17 -5.27 -0.30
CA ILE A 43 0.34 -3.92 -0.60
C ILE A 43 0.96 -3.96 -2.00
N ALA A 44 0.74 -2.90 -2.79
CA ALA A 44 1.52 -2.60 -3.98
C ALA A 44 1.86 -1.10 -4.03
N ILE A 45 2.95 -0.77 -4.71
CA ILE A 45 3.41 0.61 -4.93
C ILE A 45 3.51 0.88 -6.43
N SER A 46 3.15 2.09 -6.85
CA SER A 46 3.30 2.52 -8.24
C SER A 46 4.78 2.60 -8.64
N ALA A 47 5.07 2.52 -9.94
CA ALA A 47 6.43 2.53 -10.46
C ALA A 47 7.25 3.76 -10.03
N ASP A 48 6.59 4.92 -9.91
CA ASP A 48 7.17 6.20 -9.48
C ASP A 48 7.17 6.40 -7.94
N GLY A 49 6.59 5.47 -7.18
CA GLY A 49 6.47 5.54 -5.73
C GLY A 49 5.42 6.52 -5.19
N SER A 50 4.67 7.21 -6.05
CA SER A 50 3.71 8.25 -5.63
C SER A 50 2.41 7.70 -5.05
N TRP A 51 2.07 6.44 -5.36
CA TRP A 51 0.80 5.83 -4.98
C TRP A 51 0.99 4.45 -4.36
N LEU A 52 0.13 4.14 -3.40
CA LEU A 52 0.00 2.81 -2.83
C LEU A 52 -1.40 2.27 -3.07
N ALA A 53 -1.45 0.99 -3.40
CA ALA A 53 -2.66 0.19 -3.31
C ALA A 53 -2.56 -0.67 -2.04
N LEU A 54 -3.54 -0.54 -1.15
CA LEU A 54 -3.65 -1.34 0.06
C LEU A 54 -4.88 -2.22 -0.04
N ALA A 55 -4.76 -3.49 0.34
CA ALA A 55 -5.90 -4.31 0.67
C ALA A 55 -5.93 -4.53 2.17
N ARG A 56 -7.08 -4.24 2.79
CA ARG A 56 -7.29 -4.45 4.21
C ARG A 56 -8.54 -5.26 4.47
N GLU A 57 -8.52 -6.04 5.54
CA GLU A 57 -9.59 -6.96 5.93
C GLU A 57 -10.23 -6.41 7.22
N PRO A 58 -11.35 -5.67 7.13
CA PRO A 58 -12.05 -5.15 8.31
C PRO A 58 -12.73 -6.27 9.11
N GLU A 59 -13.18 -7.32 8.43
CA GLU A 59 -13.77 -8.53 9.01
C GLU A 59 -13.37 -9.77 8.18
N PRO A 60 -13.30 -10.97 8.79
CA PRO A 60 -12.87 -12.18 8.10
C PRO A 60 -13.67 -12.47 6.81
N GLY A 61 -12.96 -12.69 5.71
CA GLY A 61 -13.57 -13.00 4.41
C GLY A 61 -14.03 -11.79 3.60
N SER A 62 -13.74 -10.57 4.06
CA SER A 62 -13.96 -9.34 3.31
C SER A 62 -12.65 -8.62 3.02
N ALA A 63 -12.60 -7.82 1.96
CA ALA A 63 -11.47 -6.93 1.75
C ALA A 63 -11.94 -5.57 1.24
N ILE A 64 -11.22 -4.53 1.63
CA ILE A 64 -11.32 -3.20 1.06
C ILE A 64 -9.99 -2.91 0.38
N VAL A 65 -10.04 -2.67 -0.93
CA VAL A 65 -8.90 -2.20 -1.71
C VAL A 65 -8.99 -0.68 -1.81
N GLU A 66 -7.94 0.02 -1.41
CA GLU A 66 -7.89 1.48 -1.38
C GLU A 66 -6.61 2.00 -2.05
N MET A 67 -6.73 3.15 -2.71
CA MET A 67 -5.64 3.88 -3.32
C MET A 67 -5.29 5.09 -2.48
N VAL A 68 -4.06 5.17 -1.97
CA VAL A 68 -3.63 6.23 -1.06
C VAL A 68 -2.33 6.87 -1.54
N GLN A 69 -2.17 8.16 -1.29
CA GLN A 69 -0.89 8.84 -1.44
C GLN A 69 -0.20 8.91 -0.07
N PRO A 70 1.06 8.46 0.03
CA PRO A 70 1.82 8.60 1.26
C PRO A 70 1.85 10.07 1.72
N GLY A 71 1.52 10.29 3.00
CA GLY A 71 1.57 11.62 3.61
C GLY A 71 0.35 12.51 3.33
N LEU A 72 -0.64 12.02 2.58
CA LEU A 72 -1.92 12.69 2.41
C LEU A 72 -3.04 11.89 3.10
N PRO A 73 -3.99 12.56 3.77
CA PRO A 73 -5.09 11.90 4.47
C PRO A 73 -6.18 11.36 3.53
N ALA A 74 -6.10 11.64 2.22
CA ALA A 74 -7.16 11.34 1.27
C ALA A 74 -6.92 10.00 0.56
N THR A 75 -7.93 9.14 0.60
CA THR A 75 -8.05 7.96 -0.28
C THR A 75 -8.64 8.40 -1.62
N LEU A 76 -8.00 8.07 -2.73
CA LEU A 76 -8.50 8.40 -4.06
C LEU A 76 -9.73 7.56 -4.43
N THR A 77 -9.70 6.26 -4.12
CA THR A 77 -10.82 5.35 -4.36
C THR A 77 -10.76 4.16 -3.42
N SER A 78 -11.90 3.55 -3.14
CA SER A 78 -12.00 2.30 -2.40
C SER A 78 -13.00 1.34 -3.05
N ARG A 79 -12.73 0.03 -2.92
CA ARG A 79 -13.63 -1.03 -3.40
C ARG A 79 -13.75 -2.13 -2.37
N ILE A 80 -14.98 -2.47 -2.01
CA ILE A 80 -15.31 -3.60 -1.13
C ILE A 80 -15.41 -4.88 -1.97
N LEU A 81 -14.79 -5.94 -1.47
CA LEU A 81 -14.77 -7.27 -2.05
C LEU A 81 -15.29 -8.27 -1.00
N GLY A 82 -16.17 -9.18 -1.42
CA GLY A 82 -16.68 -10.27 -0.58
C GLY A 82 -15.71 -11.45 -0.44
N SER A 83 -14.40 -11.19 -0.53
CA SER A 83 -13.33 -12.16 -0.41
C SER A 83 -12.03 -11.49 0.03
N SER A 84 -11.16 -12.24 0.72
CA SER A 84 -9.82 -11.75 1.08
C SER A 84 -8.95 -11.54 -0.16
N VAL A 85 -8.15 -10.47 -0.14
CA VAL A 85 -7.15 -10.19 -1.17
C VAL A 85 -5.77 -10.57 -0.65
N ARG A 86 -5.05 -11.38 -1.44
CA ARG A 86 -3.71 -11.89 -1.08
C ARG A 86 -2.58 -11.24 -1.86
N ALA A 87 -2.88 -10.58 -2.98
CA ALA A 87 -1.89 -9.93 -3.82
C ALA A 87 -2.52 -8.74 -4.53
N LEU A 88 -1.72 -7.70 -4.73
CA LEU A 88 -2.02 -6.52 -5.53
C LEU A 88 -0.84 -6.26 -6.45
N CYS A 89 -1.10 -5.66 -7.61
CA CYS A 89 -0.07 -5.10 -8.47
C CYS A 89 -0.61 -3.86 -9.18
N PHE A 90 0.30 -2.95 -9.52
CA PHE A 90 0.01 -1.93 -10.51
C PHE A 90 0.23 -2.52 -11.89
N ALA A 91 -0.76 -2.37 -12.78
CA ALA A 91 -0.52 -2.60 -14.19
C ALA A 91 0.33 -1.44 -14.71
N GLU A 92 1.49 -1.73 -15.32
CA GLU A 92 2.15 -0.72 -16.12
C GLU A 92 1.31 -0.44 -17.36
N GLY A 93 1.10 0.84 -17.67
CA GLY A 93 0.47 1.23 -18.92
C GLY A 93 1.30 0.69 -20.08
N ALA A 94 0.66 -0.01 -21.01
CA ALA A 94 1.29 -0.31 -22.28
C ALA A 94 1.74 1.01 -22.93
N PRO A 95 2.93 1.05 -23.56
CA PRO A 95 3.44 2.26 -24.21
C PRO A 95 2.51 2.82 -25.29
#